data_AF-A0A538P708-F1
#
_entry.id   AF-A0A538P708-F1
#
_cell.length_a   1.000
_cell.length_b   1.000
_cell.length_c   1.000
_cell.angle_alpha   90.00
_cell.angle_beta   90.00
_cell.angle_gamma   90.00
#
_symmetry.space_group_name_H-M   'P 1'
#
loop_
_entity.id
_entity.type
_entity.pdbx_description
1 polymer ?
#
loop_
_entity_poly.entity_id
_entity_poly.type
_entity_poly.pdbx_seq_one_letter_code
_entity_poly.pdbx_strand_id
1 'polypeptide(L)'
;MTTNMATTDSNFRVLKYVQLGLQTIGIQSHQIEAHQLPNGYEVVRWNSETSNLITWIIRTCLGLKLGERTSRVPVDIPWIDSCPRDFIVAFLQGLAESDGHVDKTRNYAEISSVPNSEFYRRLIEKLGYTAKVYTFDDPQ
;
A
#
# COMPACT_ATOMS: atom_id res chain seq x y z
N MET A 1 -3.76 -5.95 -11.56
CA MET A 1 -3.98 -5.03 -10.41
C MET A 1 -4.71 -3.81 -10.92
N THR A 2 -5.70 -3.28 -10.18
CA THR A 2 -6.53 -2.17 -10.65
C THR A 2 -6.41 -0.97 -9.72
N THR A 3 -6.08 0.19 -10.28
CA THR A 3 -5.95 1.46 -9.55
C THR A 3 -6.87 2.51 -10.17
N ASN A 4 -7.58 3.25 -9.32
CA ASN A 4 -8.45 4.36 -9.71
C ASN A 4 -7.82 5.66 -9.19
N MET A 5 -7.69 6.69 -10.04
CA MET A 5 -7.17 8.00 -9.65
C MET A 5 -7.95 9.14 -10.30
N ALA A 6 -8.22 10.21 -9.57
CA ALA A 6 -8.84 11.42 -10.12
C ALA A 6 -7.93 12.06 -11.18
N THR A 7 -8.51 12.57 -12.27
CA THR A 7 -7.78 13.25 -13.34
C THR A 7 -7.41 14.67 -12.93
N THR A 8 -6.26 14.76 -12.29
CA THR A 8 -5.47 16.00 -12.23
C THR A 8 -4.18 15.78 -13.01
N ASP A 9 -3.61 16.85 -13.59
CA ASP A 9 -2.34 16.77 -14.32
C ASP A 9 -1.22 16.13 -13.50
N SER A 10 -1.21 16.36 -12.19
CA SER A 10 -0.27 15.73 -11.25
C SER A 10 -0.43 14.21 -11.22
N ASN A 11 -1.66 13.73 -11.01
CA ASN A 11 -1.94 12.30 -10.92
C ASN A 11 -1.64 11.57 -12.24
N PHE A 12 -1.87 12.21 -13.38
CA PHE A 12 -1.55 11.64 -14.68
C PHE A 12 -0.03 11.46 -14.88
N ARG A 13 0.78 12.43 -14.44
CA ARG A 13 2.25 12.32 -14.46
C ARG A 13 2.75 11.19 -13.58
N VAL A 14 2.21 11.06 -12.37
CA VAL A 14 2.53 9.96 -11.44
C VAL A 14 2.17 8.61 -12.07
N LEU A 15 0.98 8.49 -12.64
CA LEU A 15 0.54 7.28 -13.34
C LEU A 15 1.47 6.88 -14.49
N LYS A 16 1.91 7.85 -15.29
CA LYS A 16 2.87 7.61 -16.38
C LYS A 16 4.24 7.18 -15.88
N TYR A 17 4.71 7.77 -14.77
CA TYR A 17 5.94 7.35 -14.13
C TYR A 17 5.86 5.91 -13.60
N VAL A 18 4.76 5.56 -12.93
CA VAL A 18 4.51 4.20 -12.45
C VAL A 18 4.40 3.21 -13.61
N GLN A 19 3.73 3.57 -14.70
CA GLN A 19 3.66 2.77 -15.92
C GLN A 19 5.05 2.45 -16.46
N LEU A 20 5.92 3.46 -16.56
CA LEU A 20 7.29 3.30 -17.03
C LEU A 20 8.05 2.33 -16.11
N GLY A 21 7.96 2.51 -14.79
CA GLY A 21 8.61 1.61 -13.83
C GLY A 21 8.15 0.16 -13.96
N LEU A 22 6.84 -0.08 -14.05
CA LEU A 22 6.28 -1.42 -14.26
C LEU A 22 6.78 -2.05 -15.56
N GLN A 23 6.82 -1.28 -16.65
CA GLN A 23 7.30 -1.77 -17.94
C GLN A 23 8.79 -2.14 -17.90
N THR A 24 9.63 -1.41 -17.16
CA THR A 24 11.06 -1.76 -17.03
C THR A 24 11.31 -3.11 -16.35
N ILE A 25 10.37 -3.60 -15.53
CA ILE A 25 10.42 -4.91 -14.89
C ILE A 25 9.53 -5.95 -15.60
N GLY A 26 9.14 -5.68 -16.85
CA GLY A 26 8.38 -6.60 -17.69
C GLY A 26 6.89 -6.71 -17.35
N ILE A 27 6.33 -5.73 -16.63
CA ILE A 27 4.90 -5.70 -16.29
C ILE A 27 4.21 -4.69 -17.21
N GLN A 28 3.43 -5.21 -18.16
CA GLN A 28 2.56 -4.41 -19.00
C GLN A 28 1.41 -3.82 -18.16
N SER A 29 1.10 -2.55 -18.40
CA SER A 29 -0.06 -1.89 -17.82
C SER A 29 -0.69 -0.94 -18.84
N HIS A 30 -2.02 -0.91 -18.83
CA HIS A 30 -2.83 -0.16 -19.77
C HIS A 30 -3.93 0.60 -19.03
N GLN A 31 -4.21 1.81 -19.50
CA GLN A 31 -5.39 2.56 -19.09
C GLN A 31 -6.63 1.87 -19.68
N ILE A 32 -7.62 1.59 -18.85
CA ILE A 32 -8.83 0.87 -19.27
C ILE A 32 -9.91 1.87 -19.67
N GLU A 33 -10.24 2.85 -18.81
CA GLU A 33 -11.33 3.80 -19.03
C GLU A 33 -11.24 4.98 -18.07
N ALA A 34 -11.71 6.15 -18.51
CA ALA A 34 -11.96 7.30 -17.65
C ALA A 34 -13.46 7.35 -17.33
N HIS A 35 -13.81 7.33 -16.05
CA HIS A 35 -15.19 7.40 -15.57
C HIS A 35 -15.46 8.73 -14.89
N GLN A 36 -16.52 9.43 -15.30
CA GLN A 36 -17.01 10.57 -14.54
C GLN A 36 -17.79 10.04 -13.32
N LEU A 37 -17.35 10.42 -12.12
CA LEU A 37 -18.10 10.21 -10.90
C LEU A 37 -19.29 11.17 -10.82
N PRO A 38 -20.35 10.84 -10.07
CA PRO A 38 -21.54 11.69 -9.91
C PRO A 38 -21.27 13.09 -9.36
N ASN A 39 -20.14 13.27 -8.67
CA ASN A 39 -19.66 14.53 -8.13
C ASN A 39 -18.83 15.36 -9.14
N GLY A 40 -18.80 14.97 -10.41
CA GLY A 40 -18.13 15.69 -11.50
C GLY A 40 -16.64 15.37 -11.67
N TYR A 41 -16.03 14.60 -10.76
CA TYR A 41 -14.62 14.19 -10.88
C TYR A 41 -14.47 13.07 -11.91
N GLU A 42 -13.55 13.22 -12.84
CA GLU A 42 -13.17 12.12 -13.72
C GLU A 42 -12.09 11.27 -13.04
N VAL A 43 -12.24 9.95 -13.14
CA VAL A 43 -11.36 8.96 -12.53
C VAL A 43 -10.85 8.03 -13.61
N VAL A 44 -9.54 7.95 -13.77
CA VAL A 44 -8.91 7.04 -14.72
C VAL A 44 -8.58 5.72 -14.01
N ARG A 45 -8.97 4.62 -14.65
CA ARG A 45 -8.66 3.26 -14.22
C ARG A 45 -7.52 2.69 -15.03
N TRP A 46 -6.57 2.06 -14.35
CA TRP A 46 -5.46 1.33 -14.95
C TRP A 46 -5.50 -0.16 -14.57
N ASN A 47 -5.17 -1.03 -15.52
CA ASN A 47 -4.91 -2.45 -15.25
C ASN A 47 -3.47 -2.80 -15.57
N SER A 48 -2.86 -3.61 -14.73
CA SER A 48 -1.69 -4.41 -15.12
C SER A 48 -2.12 -5.77 -15.63
N GLU A 49 -1.35 -6.35 -16.55
CA GLU A 49 -1.45 -7.77 -16.87
C GLU A 49 -1.12 -8.65 -15.65
N THR A 50 -1.51 -9.91 -15.74
CA THR A 50 -1.16 -10.94 -14.75
C THR A 50 0.33 -11.25 -14.87
N SER A 51 1.13 -10.75 -13.93
CA SER A 51 2.57 -10.96 -13.91
C SER A 51 2.95 -12.09 -12.95
N ASN A 52 3.83 -13.00 -13.40
CA ASN A 52 4.42 -14.03 -12.54
C ASN A 52 5.22 -13.41 -11.39
N LEU A 53 5.90 -12.28 -11.63
CA LEU A 53 6.64 -11.55 -10.61
C LEU A 53 5.71 -10.99 -9.54
N ILE A 54 4.63 -10.31 -9.93
CA ILE A 54 3.65 -9.78 -8.97
C ILE A 54 2.97 -10.92 -8.20
N THR A 55 2.63 -12.00 -8.89
CA THR A 55 2.06 -13.20 -8.26
C THR A 55 3.03 -13.79 -7.23
N TRP A 56 4.33 -13.86 -7.56
CA TRP A 56 5.36 -14.34 -6.65
C TRP A 56 5.52 -13.41 -5.44
N ILE A 57 5.55 -12.09 -5.63
CA ILE A 57 5.61 -11.11 -4.52
C ILE A 57 4.40 -11.30 -3.58
N ILE A 58 3.19 -11.37 -4.13
CA ILE A 58 1.97 -11.53 -3.32
C ILE A 58 1.99 -12.84 -2.50
N ARG A 59 2.44 -13.94 -3.11
CA ARG A 59 2.40 -15.26 -2.46
C ARG A 59 3.57 -15.50 -1.51
N THR A 60 4.78 -15.15 -1.94
CA THR A 60 6.01 -15.46 -1.22
C THR A 60 6.42 -14.33 -0.29
N CYS A 61 6.30 -13.08 -0.73
CA CYS A 61 6.70 -11.94 0.09
C CYS A 61 5.57 -11.48 1.03
N LEU A 62 4.28 -11.64 0.68
CA LEU A 62 3.15 -11.23 1.53
C LEU A 62 2.36 -12.38 2.18
N GLY A 63 2.64 -13.62 1.78
CA GLY A 63 1.98 -14.82 2.34
C GLY A 63 0.54 -15.02 1.90
N LEU A 64 0.04 -14.28 0.90
CA LEU A 64 -1.35 -14.34 0.47
C LEU A 64 -1.60 -15.46 -0.55
N LYS A 65 -2.77 -16.09 -0.48
CA LYS A 65 -3.23 -17.06 -1.49
C LYS A 65 -3.88 -16.36 -2.68
N LEU A 66 -4.06 -17.11 -3.76
CA LEU A 66 -4.75 -16.61 -4.95
C LEU A 66 -6.18 -16.19 -4.59
N GLY A 67 -6.52 -14.93 -4.90
CA GLY A 67 -7.84 -14.36 -4.62
C GLY A 67 -7.96 -13.67 -3.26
N GLU A 68 -6.98 -13.85 -2.36
CA GLU A 68 -6.92 -13.10 -1.10
C GLU A 68 -6.45 -11.66 -1.35
N ARG A 69 -6.91 -10.74 -0.50
CA ARG A 69 -6.57 -9.31 -0.58
C ARG A 69 -6.17 -8.83 0.80
N THR A 70 -5.16 -7.98 0.86
CA THR A 70 -4.68 -7.33 2.10
C THR A 70 -5.77 -6.54 2.81
N SER A 71 -6.81 -6.10 2.12
CA SER A 71 -7.97 -5.41 2.71
C SER A 71 -8.91 -6.32 3.52
N ARG A 72 -8.72 -7.64 3.45
CA ARG A 72 -9.59 -8.63 4.12
C ARG A 72 -8.81 -9.69 4.88
N VAL A 73 -7.61 -10.01 4.40
CA VAL A 73 -6.76 -11.07 4.94
C VAL A 73 -5.45 -10.44 5.40
N PRO A 74 -5.04 -10.66 6.67
CA PRO A 74 -3.73 -10.21 7.14
C PRO A 74 -2.59 -10.82 6.34
N VAL A 75 -1.47 -10.10 6.24
CA VAL A 75 -0.24 -10.63 5.65
C VAL A 75 0.41 -11.66 6.57
N ASP A 76 1.04 -12.67 5.98
CA ASP A 76 1.80 -13.70 6.70
C ASP A 76 3.27 -13.63 6.26
N ILE A 77 4.06 -12.83 7.01
CA ILE A 77 5.42 -12.46 6.62
C ILE A 77 6.43 -12.65 7.76
N PRO A 78 6.56 -13.86 8.34
CA PRO A 78 7.44 -14.11 9.49
C PRO A 78 8.91 -13.82 9.20
N TRP A 79 9.31 -13.79 7.92
CA TRP A 79 10.66 -13.46 7.49
C TRP A 79 11.05 -12.02 7.84
N ILE A 80 10.10 -11.08 7.97
CA ILE A 80 10.45 -9.68 8.28
C ILE A 80 11.01 -9.52 9.69
N ASP A 81 10.69 -10.45 10.58
CA ASP A 81 11.15 -10.44 11.97
C ASP A 81 12.64 -10.80 12.11
N SER A 82 13.28 -11.32 11.07
CA SER A 82 14.74 -11.53 11.05
C SER A 82 15.50 -10.48 10.23
N CYS A 83 14.79 -9.56 9.57
CA CYS A 83 15.41 -8.55 8.74
C CYS A 83 16.21 -7.50 9.54
N PRO A 84 17.27 -6.92 8.94
CA PRO A 84 17.97 -5.78 9.51
C PRO A 84 17.05 -4.59 9.78
N ARG A 85 17.40 -3.77 10.77
CA ARG A 85 16.62 -2.59 11.17
C ARG A 85 16.26 -1.69 9.99
N ASP A 86 17.23 -1.40 9.12
CA ASP A 86 17.05 -0.49 7.98
C ASP A 86 16.03 -1.02 6.96
N PHE A 87 15.95 -2.34 6.80
CA PHE A 87 14.95 -2.97 5.95
C PHE A 87 13.54 -2.79 6.52
N ILE A 88 13.37 -2.98 7.83
CA ILE A 88 12.08 -2.79 8.51
C ILE A 88 11.64 -1.32 8.40
N VAL A 89 12.59 -0.38 8.53
CA VAL A 89 12.33 1.06 8.33
C VAL A 89 11.85 1.33 6.91
N ALA A 90 12.56 0.84 5.89
CA ALA A 90 12.17 1.04 4.49
C ALA A 90 10.80 0.42 4.17
N PHE A 91 10.51 -0.75 4.73
CA PHE A 91 9.20 -1.40 4.60
C PHE A 91 8.07 -0.55 5.20
N LEU A 92 8.25 -0.06 6.44
CA LEU A 92 7.25 0.79 7.11
C LEU A 92 7.10 2.15 6.42
N GLN A 93 8.16 2.69 5.83
CA GLN A 93 8.11 3.92 5.03
C GLN A 93 7.24 3.72 3.79
N GLY A 94 7.48 2.67 3.01
CA GLY A 94 6.65 2.38 1.83
C GLY A 94 5.17 2.17 2.17
N LEU A 95 4.89 1.57 3.34
CA LEU A 95 3.52 1.45 3.84
C LEU A 95 2.92 2.80 4.23
N ALA A 96 3.66 3.64 4.95
CA ALA A 96 3.22 4.97 5.37
C ALA A 96 3.06 5.94 4.19
N GLU A 97 3.78 5.77 3.08
CA GLU A 97 3.58 6.55 1.87
C GLU A 97 2.25 6.23 1.16
N SER A 98 1.74 5.00 1.33
CA SER A 98 0.44 4.58 0.78
C SER A 98 -0.72 5.00 1.68
N ASP A 99 -0.67 4.58 2.96
CA ASP A 99 -1.80 4.62 3.88
C ASP A 99 -1.51 5.40 5.17
N GLY A 100 -0.43 6.19 5.17
CA GLY A 100 0.00 6.96 6.33
C GLY A 100 -0.54 8.38 6.39
N HIS A 101 -0.60 8.90 7.60
CA HIS A 101 -0.93 10.28 7.92
C HIS A 101 0.06 10.84 8.95
N VAL A 102 0.40 12.12 8.85
CA VAL A 102 1.28 12.81 9.80
C VAL A 102 0.58 14.05 10.32
N ASP A 103 0.32 14.08 11.63
CA ASP A 103 -0.13 15.28 12.32
C ASP A 103 1.06 15.96 13.01
N LYS A 104 1.49 17.09 12.44
CA LYS A 104 2.61 17.88 12.98
C LYS A 104 2.24 18.65 14.24
N THR A 105 0.96 18.95 14.45
CA THR A 105 0.48 19.71 15.62
C THR A 105 0.43 18.84 16.86
N ARG A 106 0.01 17.59 16.71
CA ARG A 106 -0.06 16.58 17.77
C ARG A 106 1.18 15.68 17.83
N ASN A 107 2.13 15.89 16.92
CA ASN A 107 3.43 15.20 16.81
C ASN A 107 3.30 13.67 16.77
N TYR A 108 2.43 13.15 15.91
CA TYR A 108 2.30 11.71 15.69
C TYR A 108 2.20 11.36 14.20
N ALA A 109 2.46 10.09 13.90
CA ALA A 109 2.19 9.49 12.60
C ALA A 109 1.25 8.29 12.78
N GLU A 110 0.30 8.14 11.88
CA GLU A 110 -0.69 7.06 11.85
C GLU A 110 -0.57 6.28 10.54
N ILE A 111 -0.89 4.98 10.57
CA ILE A 111 -0.96 4.13 9.39
C ILE A 111 -2.30 3.39 9.42
N SER A 112 -3.14 3.65 8.41
CA SER A 112 -4.39 2.92 8.22
C SER A 112 -4.06 1.49 7.80
N SER A 113 -4.34 0.53 8.69
CA SER A 113 -3.68 -0.77 8.61
C SER A 113 -4.57 -1.99 8.81
N VAL A 114 -5.88 -1.85 8.98
CA VAL A 114 -6.78 -3.02 9.14
C VAL A 114 -6.68 -3.94 7.92
N PRO A 115 -6.47 -5.27 8.09
CA PRO A 115 -6.49 -6.05 9.33
C PRO A 115 -5.11 -6.32 9.97
N ASN A 116 -4.05 -5.65 9.53
CA ASN A 116 -2.65 -5.83 9.90
C ASN A 116 -2.16 -4.96 11.08
N SER A 117 -3.06 -4.24 11.77
CA SER A 117 -2.69 -3.23 12.77
C SER A 117 -1.75 -3.76 13.87
N GLU A 118 -2.07 -4.94 14.43
CA GLU A 118 -1.23 -5.58 15.46
C GLU A 118 0.14 -6.03 14.93
N PHE A 119 0.20 -6.45 13.66
CA PHE A 119 1.46 -6.84 13.04
C PHE A 119 2.38 -5.63 12.90
N TYR A 120 1.88 -4.51 12.40
CA TYR A 120 2.69 -3.29 12.28
C TYR A 120 3.05 -2.68 13.64
N ARG A 121 2.16 -2.77 14.65
CA ARG A 121 2.49 -2.36 16.02
C ARG A 121 3.76 -3.07 16.51
N ARG A 122 3.86 -4.39 16.34
CA ARG A 122 5.05 -5.17 16.74
C ARG A 122 6.32 -4.74 16.00
N LEU A 123 6.23 -4.45 14.69
CA LEU A 123 7.38 -3.97 13.92
C LEU A 123 7.86 -2.61 14.40
N ILE A 124 6.95 -1.68 14.67
CA ILE A 124 7.29 -0.34 15.18
C ILE A 124 7.91 -0.44 16.59
N GLU A 125 7.35 -1.29 17.46
CA GLU A 125 7.90 -1.55 18.80
C GLU A 125 9.30 -2.16 18.76
N LYS A 126 9.56 -3.05 17.80
CA LYS A 126 10.91 -3.61 17.57
C LYS A 126 11.94 -2.55 17.15
N LEU A 127 11.50 -1.46 16.53
CA LEU A 127 12.36 -0.30 16.25
C LEU A 127 12.63 0.57 17.48
N GLY A 128 11.99 0.28 18.62
CA GLY A 128 12.15 1.02 19.88
C GLY A 128 11.17 2.17 20.06
N TYR A 129 10.08 2.21 19.28
CA TYR A 129 9.04 3.23 19.39
C TYR A 129 7.79 2.66 20.06
N THR A 130 7.06 3.49 20.80
CA THR A 130 5.74 3.09 21.33
C THR A 130 4.69 3.27 20.23
N ALA A 131 3.95 2.21 19.93
CA ALA A 131 2.83 2.25 18.98
C ALA A 131 1.52 1.91 19.69
N LYS A 132 0.43 2.58 19.29
CA LYS A 132 -0.93 2.29 19.74
C LYS A 132 -1.79 1.92 18.54
N VAL A 133 -2.65 0.93 18.72
CA VAL A 133 -3.66 0.54 17.73
C VAL A 133 -4.97 1.15 18.17
N TYR A 134 -5.59 1.92 17.29
CA TYR A 134 -6.92 2.50 17.47
C TYR A 134 -7.91 1.70 16.64
N THR A 135 -9.07 1.38 17.21
CA THR A 135 -10.21 0.87 16.43
C THR A 135 -11.08 2.03 15.99
N PHE A 136 -11.80 1.89 14.87
CA PHE A 136 -12.69 2.95 14.36
C PHE A 136 -13.82 3.35 15.33
N ASP A 137 -13.99 2.61 16.42
CA ASP A 137 -14.95 2.90 17.50
C ASP A 137 -14.37 3.79 18.61
N ASP A 138 -13.06 4.07 18.60
CA ASP A 138 -12.44 4.99 19.55
C ASP A 138 -12.61 6.45 19.08
N PRO A 139 -13.30 7.32 19.83
CA PRO A 139 -13.38 8.73 19.48
C PRO A 139 -12.01 9.41 19.61
N GLN A 140 -11.60 10.10 18.53
CA GLN A 140 -10.40 10.94 18.46
C GLN A 140 -10.46 12.18 19.34
#